data_AF-A0A4R4IWP8-F1
#
_entry.id   AF-A0A4R4IWP8-F1
#
_cell.length_a   1.000
_cell.length_b   1.000
_cell.length_c   1.000
_cell.angle_alpha   90.00
_cell.angle_beta   90.00
_cell.angle_gamma   90.00
#
_symmetry.space_group_name_H-M   'P 1'
#
loop_
_entity.id
_entity.type
_entity.pdbx_description
1 polymer ?
#
loop_
_entity_poly.entity_id
_entity_poly.type
_entity_poly.pdbx_seq_one_letter_code
_entity_poly.pdbx_strand_id
1 'polypeptide(L)'
;MNNIVDALSLPDWYPQAFFHLDVEEYALVCQIWQREPVLRELVAELDKYHLRGSQEKQAVKLTKHTRQAYYCHSCQCDHADYFDTPFHLIDHHLHVRLYAVLVTLWGCWCIENAIRISHCHKKSTWERYRQRLAPVLALTSGRPVTPYPRYLLGFSPGQQGISCPACQSSWLNYVEEMPAGNPMVHCDACQHQFVMYPDIPKGVDPFAEKTPNDQVPEPDWFRHLFAHTTQAQYQHLRHVWQREPVLRALADRLDEQNPTLGAVYECPRCGNRQVTTSHRDEYYCRFCDKTFAASVGSLFYNLQRRYYYRLYATLVLLWVQWRPTPASAIGKLRKIEVFNYYRKRLQPLFDELGDQPVTPYPRYMAGFTLGRQGVHCLRCQSSKVDAVGFIVVCPDNPKIRCQDCGYEFQLQAWRGI
;
A
#
# COMPACT_ATOMS: atom_id res chain seq x y z
N MET A 1 -9.58 18.43 23.68
CA MET A 1 -10.44 17.58 24.53
C MET A 1 -10.01 16.15 24.29
N ASN A 2 -9.25 15.58 25.24
CA ASN A 2 -8.74 14.22 25.18
C ASN A 2 -9.89 13.27 25.56
N ASN A 3 -10.56 12.69 24.57
CA ASN A 3 -11.39 11.52 24.81
C ASN A 3 -10.45 10.33 25.02
N ILE A 4 -10.16 10.02 26.28
CA ILE A 4 -9.74 8.69 26.70
C ILE A 4 -10.96 7.81 26.45
N VAL A 5 -11.08 7.29 25.22
CA VAL A 5 -11.92 6.12 24.95
C VAL A 5 -11.21 4.98 25.65
N ASP A 6 -11.87 4.36 26.63
CA ASP A 6 -11.38 3.09 27.20
C ASP A 6 -11.10 2.14 26.04
N ALA A 7 -9.82 1.84 25.82
CA ALA A 7 -9.42 0.99 24.71
C ALA A 7 -10.09 -0.38 24.90
N LEU A 8 -10.94 -0.77 23.96
CA LEU A 8 -11.63 -2.05 24.00
C LEU A 8 -10.59 -3.17 24.05
N SER A 9 -10.83 -4.18 24.87
CA SER A 9 -9.99 -5.37 24.92
C SER A 9 -9.96 -6.06 23.56
N LEU A 10 -8.78 -6.47 23.14
CA LEU A 10 -8.59 -7.29 21.95
C LEU A 10 -8.94 -8.76 22.26
N PRO A 11 -9.62 -9.49 21.36
CA PRO A 11 -9.83 -10.93 21.49
C PRO A 11 -8.51 -11.71 21.49
N ASP A 12 -8.48 -12.89 22.12
CA ASP A 12 -7.27 -13.73 22.23
C ASP A 12 -6.66 -14.13 20.88
N TRP A 13 -7.49 -14.29 19.85
CA TRP A 13 -7.02 -14.60 18.49
C TRP A 13 -6.33 -13.41 17.81
N TYR A 14 -6.57 -12.18 18.27
CA TYR A 14 -6.18 -10.96 17.57
C TYR A 14 -4.65 -10.79 17.49
N PRO A 15 -3.88 -10.92 18.58
CA PRO A 15 -2.41 -10.88 18.50
C PRO A 15 -1.86 -12.01 17.62
N GLN A 16 -2.47 -13.20 17.67
CA GLN A 16 -2.06 -14.35 16.85
C GLN A 16 -2.37 -14.15 15.36
N ALA A 17 -3.43 -13.42 15.01
CA ALA A 17 -3.79 -13.16 13.61
C ALA A 17 -2.84 -12.14 12.94
N PHE A 18 -2.25 -11.24 13.73
CA PHE A 18 -1.50 -10.08 13.25
C PHE A 18 -0.07 -9.99 13.78
N PHE A 19 0.47 -11.07 14.36
CA PHE A 19 1.82 -11.11 14.93
C PHE A 19 2.94 -10.77 13.94
N HIS A 20 2.68 -10.90 12.63
CA HIS A 20 3.63 -10.64 11.56
C HIS A 20 3.66 -9.18 11.11
N LEU A 21 2.76 -8.33 11.63
CA LEU A 21 2.72 -6.90 11.31
C LEU A 21 3.78 -6.15 12.10
N ASP A 22 4.28 -5.06 11.51
CA ASP A 22 5.06 -4.09 12.27
C ASP A 22 4.17 -3.24 13.19
N VAL A 23 4.78 -2.40 14.03
CA VAL A 23 4.07 -1.61 15.05
C VAL A 23 3.04 -0.67 14.44
N GLU A 24 3.35 -0.05 13.31
CA GLU A 24 2.45 0.92 12.65
C GLU A 24 1.24 0.21 12.03
N GLU A 25 1.48 -0.90 11.34
CA GLU A 25 0.43 -1.71 10.73
C GLU A 25 -0.45 -2.40 11.77
N TYR A 26 0.16 -2.87 12.87
CA TYR A 26 -0.57 -3.43 13.99
C TYR A 26 -1.46 -2.37 14.66
N ALA A 27 -0.97 -1.14 14.80
CA ALA A 27 -1.78 -0.02 15.30
C ALA A 27 -2.97 0.28 14.39
N LEU A 28 -2.79 0.24 13.06
CA LEU A 28 -3.88 0.46 12.10
C LEU A 28 -5.00 -0.59 12.22
N VAL A 29 -4.64 -1.88 12.32
CA VAL A 29 -5.67 -2.92 12.51
C VAL A 29 -6.37 -2.75 13.86
N CYS A 30 -5.63 -2.43 14.93
CA CYS A 30 -6.22 -2.14 16.24
C CYS A 30 -7.22 -0.97 16.18
N GLN A 31 -6.89 0.10 15.46
CA GLN A 31 -7.81 1.24 15.27
C GLN A 31 -9.10 0.82 14.57
N ILE A 32 -9.02 -0.05 13.55
CA ILE A 32 -10.22 -0.61 12.91
C ILE A 32 -11.06 -1.37 13.94
N TRP A 33 -10.44 -2.20 14.77
CA TRP A 33 -11.15 -2.92 15.84
C TRP A 33 -11.85 -1.97 16.81
N GLN A 34 -11.22 -0.86 17.19
CA GLN A 34 -11.80 0.11 18.12
C GLN A 34 -13.00 0.84 17.50
N ARG A 35 -12.92 1.22 16.22
CA ARG A 35 -13.88 2.11 15.57
C ARG A 35 -15.11 1.43 14.97
N GLU A 36 -15.04 0.13 14.69
CA GLU A 36 -16.07 -0.57 13.90
C GLU A 36 -16.94 -1.49 14.77
N PRO A 37 -18.10 -1.03 15.28
CA PRO A 37 -18.99 -1.85 16.09
C PRO A 37 -19.57 -3.04 15.31
N VAL A 38 -19.95 -2.83 14.04
CA VAL A 38 -20.51 -3.90 13.19
C VAL A 38 -19.50 -5.03 12.98
N LEU A 39 -18.20 -4.71 12.82
CA LEU A 39 -17.14 -5.71 12.74
C LEU A 39 -17.13 -6.60 14.00
N ARG A 40 -17.25 -6.01 15.19
CA ARG A 40 -17.26 -6.76 16.46
C ARG A 40 -18.49 -7.65 16.59
N GLU A 41 -19.65 -7.18 16.16
CA GLU A 41 -20.87 -7.99 16.10
C GLU A 41 -20.69 -9.19 15.16
N LEU A 42 -20.14 -8.98 13.97
CA LEU A 42 -19.89 -10.07 13.02
C LEU A 42 -18.84 -11.06 13.53
N VAL A 43 -17.82 -10.59 14.26
CA VAL A 43 -16.85 -11.47 14.93
C VAL A 43 -17.54 -12.30 16.00
N ALA A 44 -18.43 -11.73 16.81
CA ALA A 44 -19.19 -12.49 17.80
C ALA A 44 -20.08 -13.57 17.15
N GLU A 45 -20.67 -13.30 15.98
CA GLU A 45 -21.39 -14.31 15.21
C GLU A 45 -20.46 -15.38 14.65
N LEU A 46 -19.27 -15.00 14.17
CA LEU A 46 -18.26 -15.95 13.70
C LEU A 46 -17.76 -16.85 14.84
N ASP A 47 -17.62 -16.32 16.05
CA ASP A 47 -17.25 -17.08 17.26
C ASP A 47 -18.28 -18.14 17.61
N LYS A 48 -19.59 -17.92 17.37
CA LYS A 48 -20.61 -18.95 17.57
C LYS A 48 -20.37 -20.17 16.67
N TYR A 49 -19.99 -19.95 15.41
CA TYR A 49 -19.61 -21.06 14.51
C TYR A 49 -18.34 -21.77 15.00
N HIS A 50 -17.36 -21.02 15.50
CA HIS A 50 -16.11 -21.58 16.01
C HIS A 50 -16.32 -22.42 17.28
N LEU A 51 -17.21 -21.98 18.18
CA LEU A 51 -17.57 -22.72 19.39
C LEU A 51 -18.37 -23.99 19.07
N ARG A 52 -19.33 -23.92 18.13
CA ARG A 52 -20.14 -25.08 17.72
C ARG A 52 -19.27 -26.24 17.23
N GLY A 53 -18.33 -25.97 16.33
CA GLY A 53 -17.40 -27.00 15.84
C GLY A 53 -16.40 -27.49 16.89
N SER A 54 -16.17 -26.71 17.97
CA SER A 54 -15.31 -27.13 19.08
C SER A 54 -16.05 -28.00 20.11
N GLN A 55 -17.34 -27.73 20.36
CA GLN A 55 -18.16 -28.52 21.28
C GLN A 55 -18.54 -29.89 20.71
N GLU A 56 -18.76 -30.00 19.39
CA GLU A 56 -18.96 -31.29 18.72
C GLU A 56 -17.78 -32.27 18.93
N LYS A 57 -16.57 -31.76 19.19
CA LYS A 57 -15.39 -32.59 19.53
C LYS A 57 -15.47 -33.26 20.90
N GLN A 58 -16.16 -32.67 21.87
CA GLN A 58 -16.21 -33.21 23.24
C GLN A 58 -17.30 -34.28 23.42
N ALA A 59 -18.28 -34.34 22.52
CA ALA A 59 -19.45 -35.20 22.67
C ALA A 59 -19.33 -36.60 22.04
N VAL A 60 -18.27 -36.90 21.27
CA VAL A 60 -18.25 -38.12 20.41
C VAL A 60 -16.87 -38.80 20.37
N LYS A 61 -16.85 -40.15 20.35
CA LYS A 61 -15.63 -40.98 20.25
C LYS A 61 -14.95 -40.80 18.89
N LEU A 62 -13.66 -40.45 18.89
CA LEU A 62 -12.82 -40.45 17.69
C LEU A 62 -12.77 -41.84 17.04
N THR A 63 -13.06 -41.91 15.73
CA THR A 63 -12.81 -43.09 14.90
C THR A 63 -11.38 -43.06 14.34
N LYS A 64 -10.80 -44.25 14.14
CA LYS A 64 -9.36 -44.52 13.92
C LYS A 64 -8.78 -44.06 12.56
N HIS A 65 -9.49 -43.28 11.76
CA HIS A 65 -9.00 -42.88 10.44
C HIS A 65 -8.42 -41.47 10.41
N THR A 66 -7.37 -41.31 9.62
CA THR A 66 -6.37 -40.23 9.56
C THR A 66 -6.87 -38.84 9.14
N ARG A 67 -8.18 -38.56 9.24
CA ARG A 67 -8.76 -37.22 9.13
C ARG A 67 -9.85 -37.10 10.20
N GLN A 68 -9.86 -35.98 10.93
CA GLN A 68 -10.87 -35.66 11.95
C GLN A 68 -12.26 -35.60 11.32
N ALA A 69 -12.92 -36.75 11.27
CA ALA A 69 -14.28 -36.92 10.81
C ALA A 69 -15.09 -37.61 11.90
N TYR A 70 -16.33 -37.18 12.11
CA TYR A 70 -17.27 -37.72 13.08
C TYR A 70 -18.47 -38.31 12.34
N TYR A 71 -18.90 -39.50 12.78
CA TYR A 71 -20.03 -40.20 12.18
C TYR A 71 -21.34 -39.70 12.77
N CYS A 72 -22.22 -39.13 11.95
CA CYS A 72 -23.55 -38.72 12.38
C CYS A 72 -24.51 -39.91 12.32
N HIS A 73 -25.03 -40.33 13.48
CA HIS A 73 -25.97 -41.46 13.55
C HIS A 73 -27.33 -41.16 12.92
N SER A 74 -27.73 -39.89 12.79
CA SER A 74 -29.03 -39.52 12.20
C SER A 74 -29.03 -39.56 10.67
N CYS A 75 -27.94 -39.15 10.02
CA CYS A 75 -27.83 -39.19 8.56
C CYS A 75 -26.91 -40.31 8.04
N GLN A 76 -26.30 -41.09 8.93
CA GLN A 76 -25.38 -42.20 8.63
C GLN A 76 -24.17 -41.80 7.76
N CYS A 77 -23.69 -40.57 7.90
CA CYS A 77 -22.56 -40.02 7.13
C CYS A 77 -21.43 -39.55 8.05
N ASP A 78 -20.19 -39.63 7.56
CA ASP A 78 -19.04 -38.99 8.17
C ASP A 78 -19.03 -37.49 7.82
N HIS A 79 -19.00 -36.64 8.84
CA HIS A 79 -18.86 -35.19 8.73
C HIS A 79 -17.47 -34.78 9.19
N ALA A 80 -16.81 -33.86 8.48
CA ALA A 80 -15.57 -33.28 8.96
C ALA A 80 -15.85 -32.22 10.03
N ASP A 81 -14.89 -31.97 10.92
CA ASP A 81 -14.93 -30.83 11.85
C ASP A 81 -15.43 -29.56 11.16
N TYR A 82 -16.28 -28.80 11.86
CA TYR A 82 -16.82 -27.52 11.39
C TYR A 82 -17.69 -27.63 10.13
N PHE A 83 -18.29 -28.80 9.85
CA PHE A 83 -19.20 -29.01 8.72
C PHE A 83 -20.30 -27.92 8.65
N ASP A 84 -20.56 -27.42 7.45
CA ASP A 84 -21.53 -26.34 7.17
C ASP A 84 -21.25 -25.01 7.92
N THR A 85 -20.00 -24.79 8.33
CA THR A 85 -19.58 -23.51 8.90
C THR A 85 -18.49 -22.86 8.04
N PRO A 86 -18.22 -21.55 8.22
CA PRO A 86 -17.10 -20.88 7.56
C PRO A 86 -15.72 -21.55 7.77
N PHE A 87 -15.55 -22.29 8.88
CA PHE A 87 -14.32 -22.99 9.27
C PHE A 87 -14.13 -24.36 8.60
N HIS A 88 -15.13 -24.86 7.88
CA HIS A 88 -15.09 -26.21 7.29
C HIS A 88 -13.83 -26.47 6.43
N LEU A 89 -13.09 -27.54 6.73
CA LEU A 89 -11.85 -27.93 6.02
C LEU A 89 -10.71 -26.90 6.10
N ILE A 90 -10.72 -26.00 7.07
CA ILE A 90 -9.57 -25.16 7.40
C ILE A 90 -8.79 -25.85 8.53
N ASP A 91 -7.48 -25.94 8.40
CA ASP A 91 -6.64 -26.42 9.50
C ASP A 91 -6.77 -25.49 10.71
N HIS A 92 -6.84 -26.06 11.92
CA HIS A 92 -7.12 -25.30 13.14
C HIS A 92 -6.19 -24.09 13.35
N HIS A 93 -4.89 -24.26 13.08
CA HIS A 93 -3.89 -23.18 13.18
C HIS A 93 -4.10 -22.04 12.17
N LEU A 94 -4.95 -22.23 11.16
CA LEU A 94 -5.31 -21.23 10.14
C LEU A 94 -6.68 -20.59 10.37
N HIS A 95 -7.41 -20.97 11.42
CA HIS A 95 -8.70 -20.36 11.74
C HIS A 95 -8.60 -18.86 11.97
N VAL A 96 -7.54 -18.42 12.65
CA VAL A 96 -7.25 -16.99 12.88
C VAL A 96 -7.15 -16.17 11.59
N ARG A 97 -6.82 -16.80 10.45
CA ARG A 97 -6.79 -16.11 9.15
C ARG A 97 -8.18 -15.71 8.67
N LEU A 98 -9.22 -16.49 8.99
CA LEU A 98 -10.59 -16.14 8.62
C LEU A 98 -11.03 -14.84 9.32
N TYR A 99 -10.70 -14.70 10.61
CA TYR A 99 -10.91 -13.46 11.36
C TYR A 99 -10.07 -12.31 10.81
N ALA A 100 -8.79 -12.56 10.51
CA ALA A 100 -7.91 -11.56 9.91
C ALA A 100 -8.49 -11.03 8.58
N VAL A 101 -8.99 -11.92 7.72
CA VAL A 101 -9.64 -11.55 6.46
C VAL A 101 -10.89 -10.70 6.70
N LEU A 102 -11.72 -11.06 7.70
CA LEU A 102 -12.90 -10.27 8.07
C LEU A 102 -12.53 -8.84 8.50
N VAL A 103 -11.55 -8.68 9.39
CA VAL A 103 -11.02 -7.36 9.77
C VAL A 103 -10.51 -6.61 8.54
N THR A 104 -9.86 -7.31 7.60
CA THR A 104 -9.33 -6.65 6.40
C THR A 104 -10.41 -6.06 5.47
N LEU A 105 -11.69 -6.38 5.64
CA LEU A 105 -12.75 -5.78 4.82
C LEU A 105 -13.04 -4.31 5.20
N TRP A 106 -12.68 -3.89 6.41
CA TRP A 106 -12.93 -2.54 6.94
C TRP A 106 -11.76 -1.55 6.80
N GLY A 107 -10.67 -1.95 6.18
CA GLY A 107 -9.56 -1.02 5.93
C GLY A 107 -9.61 -0.35 4.58
N CYS A 108 -9.02 0.85 4.56
CA CYS A 108 -8.82 1.67 3.39
C CYS A 108 -7.50 1.27 2.70
N TRP A 109 -7.46 0.06 2.15
CA TRP A 109 -6.27 -0.48 1.49
C TRP A 109 -6.62 -1.14 0.16
N CYS A 110 -5.61 -1.28 -0.71
CA CYS A 110 -5.72 -2.11 -1.90
C CYS A 110 -5.80 -3.60 -1.51
N ILE A 111 -6.24 -4.43 -2.45
CA ILE A 111 -6.39 -5.87 -2.23
C ILE A 111 -5.05 -6.54 -1.87
N GLU A 112 -3.93 -6.06 -2.42
CA GLU A 112 -2.59 -6.58 -2.12
C GLU A 112 -2.23 -6.40 -0.64
N ASN A 113 -2.53 -5.22 -0.10
CA ASN A 113 -2.34 -4.91 1.32
C ASN A 113 -3.25 -5.76 2.21
N ALA A 114 -4.53 -5.93 1.84
CA ALA A 114 -5.43 -6.80 2.60
C ALA A 114 -4.94 -8.26 2.63
N ILE A 115 -4.47 -8.79 1.49
CA ILE A 115 -3.86 -10.13 1.41
C ILE A 115 -2.68 -10.24 2.38
N ARG A 116 -1.79 -9.25 2.39
CA ARG A 116 -0.62 -9.23 3.28
C ARG A 116 -1.01 -9.12 4.75
N ILE A 117 -1.90 -8.19 5.07
CA ILE A 117 -2.31 -7.89 6.45
C ILE A 117 -3.01 -9.09 7.08
N SER A 118 -3.84 -9.78 6.31
CA SER A 118 -4.50 -11.03 6.73
C SER A 118 -3.61 -12.29 6.67
N HIS A 119 -2.31 -12.13 6.43
CA HIS A 119 -1.34 -13.22 6.32
C HIS A 119 -1.68 -14.28 5.24
N CYS A 120 -2.38 -13.86 4.18
CA CYS A 120 -2.64 -14.69 3.02
C CYS A 120 -1.48 -14.61 2.02
N HIS A 121 -1.18 -15.72 1.34
CA HIS A 121 -0.05 -15.77 0.39
C HIS A 121 -0.44 -15.44 -1.06
N LYS A 122 -1.73 -15.52 -1.41
CA LYS A 122 -2.24 -15.31 -2.78
C LYS A 122 -3.65 -14.74 -2.74
N LYS A 123 -4.01 -13.96 -3.77
CA LYS A 123 -5.37 -13.42 -3.97
C LYS A 123 -6.44 -14.50 -3.97
N SER A 124 -6.18 -15.64 -4.62
CA SER A 124 -7.12 -16.77 -4.66
C SER A 124 -7.42 -17.34 -3.27
N THR A 125 -6.44 -17.36 -2.38
CA THR A 125 -6.61 -17.86 -1.01
C THR A 125 -7.42 -16.86 -0.19
N TRP A 126 -7.08 -15.58 -0.28
CA TRP A 126 -7.84 -14.52 0.38
C TRP A 126 -9.30 -14.49 -0.08
N GLU A 127 -9.54 -14.60 -1.38
CA GLU A 127 -10.89 -14.62 -1.95
C GLU A 127 -11.70 -15.84 -1.47
N ARG A 128 -11.08 -17.00 -1.32
CA ARG A 128 -11.75 -18.17 -0.71
C ARG A 128 -12.15 -17.92 0.74
N TYR A 129 -11.30 -17.27 1.54
CA TYR A 129 -11.66 -16.87 2.91
C TYR A 129 -12.80 -15.85 2.90
N ARG A 130 -12.76 -14.85 2.01
CA ARG A 130 -13.85 -13.86 1.85
C ARG A 130 -15.17 -14.53 1.48
N GLN A 131 -15.16 -15.48 0.54
CA GLN A 131 -16.36 -16.23 0.15
C GLN A 131 -16.95 -17.02 1.31
N ARG A 132 -16.11 -17.61 2.17
CA ARG A 132 -16.55 -18.32 3.39
C ARG A 132 -17.23 -17.40 4.40
N LEU A 133 -16.91 -16.11 4.39
CA LEU A 133 -17.55 -15.10 5.26
C LEU A 133 -18.92 -14.64 4.75
N ALA A 134 -19.35 -15.02 3.53
CA ALA A 134 -20.61 -14.56 2.95
C ALA A 134 -21.84 -14.75 3.87
N PRO A 135 -22.02 -15.89 4.58
CA PRO A 135 -23.14 -16.06 5.51
C PRO A 135 -23.12 -15.07 6.67
N VAL A 136 -21.92 -14.72 7.16
CA VAL A 136 -21.74 -13.74 8.26
C VAL A 136 -21.96 -12.33 7.75
N LEU A 137 -21.42 -11.99 6.58
CA LEU A 137 -21.59 -10.67 5.96
C LEU A 137 -23.04 -10.38 5.57
N ALA A 138 -23.82 -11.40 5.22
CA ALA A 138 -25.24 -11.25 4.92
C ALA A 138 -26.05 -10.67 6.10
N LEU A 139 -25.57 -10.82 7.34
CA LEU A 139 -26.22 -10.30 8.55
C LEU A 139 -26.19 -8.77 8.64
N THR A 140 -25.41 -8.08 7.80
CA THR A 140 -25.43 -6.61 7.73
C THR A 140 -26.51 -6.08 6.78
N SER A 141 -27.27 -6.95 6.13
CA SER A 141 -28.30 -6.54 5.16
C SER A 141 -29.31 -5.58 5.80
N GLY A 142 -29.53 -4.44 5.14
CA GLY A 142 -30.50 -3.43 5.59
C GLY A 142 -29.99 -2.40 6.60
N ARG A 143 -28.70 -2.45 7.01
CA ARG A 143 -28.09 -1.38 7.83
C ARG A 143 -26.68 -1.01 7.34
N PRO A 144 -26.21 0.22 7.63
CA PRO A 144 -24.84 0.61 7.33
C PRO A 144 -23.81 -0.27 8.02
N VAL A 145 -22.79 -0.70 7.29
CA VAL A 145 -21.68 -1.53 7.82
C VAL A 145 -20.65 -0.76 8.64
N THR A 146 -20.69 0.58 8.58
CA THR A 146 -19.78 1.46 9.31
C THR A 146 -20.51 2.74 9.71
N PRO A 147 -20.20 3.32 10.87
CA PRO A 147 -20.64 4.66 11.22
C PRO A 147 -19.84 5.77 10.52
N TYR A 148 -18.70 5.45 9.89
CA TYR A 148 -17.80 6.42 9.25
C TYR A 148 -17.55 6.01 7.80
N PRO A 149 -18.47 6.37 6.87
CA PRO A 149 -18.35 5.99 5.46
C PRO A 149 -17.01 6.43 4.87
N ARG A 150 -16.36 5.56 4.12
CA ARG A 150 -15.07 5.84 3.47
C ARG A 150 -14.85 4.82 2.37
N TYR A 151 -13.66 4.76 1.77
CA TYR A 151 -13.34 3.58 0.98
C TYR A 151 -13.17 2.36 1.90
N LEU A 152 -14.02 1.35 1.74
CA LEU A 152 -13.88 0.05 2.40
C LEU A 152 -13.74 -1.04 1.34
N LEU A 153 -12.68 -1.85 1.44
CA LEU A 153 -12.38 -2.89 0.45
C LEU A 153 -13.55 -3.86 0.21
N GLY A 154 -14.31 -4.19 1.25
CA GLY A 154 -15.36 -5.21 1.19
C GLY A 154 -16.75 -4.72 0.80
N PHE A 155 -16.98 -3.41 0.73
CA PHE A 155 -18.34 -2.85 0.77
C PHE A 155 -18.54 -1.70 -0.20
N SER A 156 -19.70 -1.67 -0.87
CA SER A 156 -20.08 -0.54 -1.71
C SER A 156 -20.42 0.70 -0.86
N PRO A 157 -20.38 1.92 -1.44
CA PRO A 157 -20.84 3.13 -0.73
C PRO A 157 -22.27 3.00 -0.20
N GLY A 158 -23.16 2.33 -0.95
CA GLY A 158 -24.54 2.10 -0.52
C GLY A 158 -24.65 1.24 0.74
N GLN A 159 -23.82 0.20 0.86
CA GLN A 159 -23.74 -0.64 2.07
C GLN A 159 -23.22 0.12 3.29
N GLN A 160 -22.60 1.29 3.09
CA GLN A 160 -22.13 2.18 4.14
C GLN A 160 -23.14 3.27 4.48
N GLY A 161 -24.35 3.23 3.92
CA GLY A 161 -25.41 4.20 4.17
C GLY A 161 -25.31 5.48 3.33
N ILE A 162 -24.50 5.50 2.28
CA ILE A 162 -24.47 6.61 1.31
C ILE A 162 -25.59 6.44 0.28
N SER A 163 -26.25 7.56 -0.05
CA SER A 163 -27.25 7.63 -1.12
C SER A 163 -26.81 8.61 -2.20
N CYS A 164 -27.22 8.36 -3.44
CA CYS A 164 -26.97 9.30 -4.53
C CYS A 164 -27.65 10.65 -4.23
N PRO A 165 -26.94 11.78 -4.27
CA PRO A 165 -27.54 13.09 -4.01
C PRO A 165 -28.58 13.48 -5.07
N ALA A 166 -28.48 12.92 -6.28
CA ALA A 166 -29.39 13.24 -7.38
C ALA A 166 -30.67 12.39 -7.40
N CYS A 167 -30.61 11.11 -7.02
CA CYS A 167 -31.76 10.19 -7.15
C CYS A 167 -32.06 9.34 -5.91
N GLN A 168 -31.31 9.53 -4.81
CA GLN A 168 -31.43 8.81 -3.54
C GLN A 168 -31.20 7.28 -3.62
N SER A 169 -30.78 6.75 -4.76
CA SER A 169 -30.42 5.33 -4.89
C SER A 169 -29.16 4.98 -4.07
N SER A 170 -29.18 3.79 -3.47
CA SER A 170 -28.01 3.15 -2.83
C SER A 170 -27.20 2.27 -3.79
N TRP A 171 -27.58 2.20 -5.07
CA TRP A 171 -26.86 1.45 -6.10
C TRP A 171 -25.66 2.26 -6.57
N LEU A 172 -24.64 2.22 -5.73
CA LEU A 172 -23.45 3.05 -5.82
C LEU A 172 -22.22 2.16 -5.93
N ASN A 173 -21.27 2.57 -6.77
CA ASN A 173 -19.96 1.95 -6.92
C ASN A 173 -18.86 3.01 -6.78
N TYR A 174 -17.68 2.58 -6.34
CA TYR A 174 -16.50 3.41 -6.45
C TYR A 174 -16.09 3.53 -7.93
N VAL A 175 -15.75 4.74 -8.35
CA VAL A 175 -15.17 4.97 -9.69
C VAL A 175 -13.72 4.47 -9.75
N GLU A 176 -13.02 4.50 -8.61
CA GLU A 176 -11.61 4.17 -8.51
C GLU A 176 -11.41 2.75 -7.98
N GLU A 177 -10.50 1.99 -8.60
CA GLU A 177 -10.17 0.61 -8.18
C GLU A 177 -9.27 0.55 -6.92
N MET A 178 -8.80 1.71 -6.45
CA MET A 178 -7.84 1.83 -5.35
C MET A 178 -8.43 2.64 -4.19
N PRO A 179 -7.94 2.44 -2.95
CA PRO A 179 -8.38 3.21 -1.81
C PRO A 179 -8.18 4.70 -2.01
N ALA A 180 -9.23 5.46 -1.72
CA ALA A 180 -9.22 6.91 -1.69
C ALA A 180 -9.88 7.42 -0.41
N GLY A 181 -9.30 8.43 0.23
CA GLY A 181 -9.76 9.00 1.50
C GLY A 181 -11.07 9.78 1.36
N ASN A 182 -11.35 10.34 0.19
CA ASN A 182 -12.66 10.90 -0.14
C ASN A 182 -13.04 10.43 -1.55
N PRO A 183 -13.48 9.16 -1.71
CA PRO A 183 -13.54 8.51 -3.01
C PRO A 183 -14.61 9.11 -3.92
N MET A 184 -14.36 9.05 -5.23
CA MET A 184 -15.38 9.33 -6.25
C MET A 184 -16.36 8.16 -6.34
N VAL A 185 -17.64 8.48 -6.32
CA VAL A 185 -18.76 7.53 -6.35
C VAL A 185 -19.55 7.72 -7.64
N HIS A 186 -19.89 6.61 -8.28
CA HIS A 186 -20.80 6.54 -9.41
C HIS A 186 -22.11 5.90 -8.98
N CYS A 187 -23.22 6.53 -9.35
CA CYS A 187 -24.55 5.97 -9.17
C CYS A 187 -24.98 5.21 -10.43
N ASP A 188 -25.16 3.90 -10.34
CA ASP A 188 -25.56 3.07 -11.49
C ASP A 188 -26.98 3.44 -11.96
N ALA A 189 -27.85 3.89 -11.05
CA ALA A 189 -29.25 4.19 -11.36
C ALA A 189 -29.45 5.45 -12.23
N CYS A 190 -28.72 6.54 -11.96
CA CYS A 190 -28.87 7.82 -12.67
C CYS A 190 -27.59 8.31 -13.37
N GLN A 191 -26.53 7.51 -13.32
CA GLN A 191 -25.21 7.79 -13.90
C GLN A 191 -24.47 9.00 -13.30
N HIS A 192 -25.02 9.63 -12.26
CA HIS A 192 -24.41 10.77 -11.60
C HIS A 192 -23.13 10.36 -10.86
N GLN A 193 -22.10 11.21 -10.94
CA GLN A 193 -20.83 11.05 -10.24
C GLN A 193 -20.66 12.17 -9.20
N PHE A 194 -20.22 11.80 -8.00
CA PHE A 194 -20.03 12.73 -6.89
C PHE A 194 -18.94 12.24 -5.94
N VAL A 195 -18.31 13.14 -5.20
CA VAL A 195 -17.39 12.78 -4.11
C VAL A 195 -18.20 12.51 -2.84
N MET A 196 -17.73 11.56 -2.02
CA MET A 196 -18.43 11.17 -0.80
C MET A 196 -18.59 12.33 0.20
N TYR A 197 -17.57 13.20 0.29
CA TYR A 197 -17.54 14.37 1.16
C TYR A 197 -17.27 15.64 0.35
N PRO A 198 -18.28 16.46 0.00
CA PRO A 198 -18.10 17.61 -0.88
C PRO A 198 -17.21 18.71 -0.29
N ASP A 199 -17.22 18.86 1.04
CA ASP A 199 -16.49 19.92 1.74
C ASP A 199 -15.04 19.54 2.08
N ILE A 200 -14.61 18.33 1.75
CA ILE A 200 -13.28 17.82 2.10
C ILE A 200 -12.36 17.88 0.88
N PRO A 201 -11.19 18.57 1.00
CA PRO A 201 -10.24 18.64 -0.10
C PRO A 201 -9.84 17.27 -0.64
N LYS A 202 -9.61 17.21 -1.96
CA LYS A 202 -9.16 16.00 -2.65
C LYS A 202 -7.94 15.40 -1.96
N GLY A 203 -7.99 14.10 -1.69
CA GLY A 203 -6.86 13.37 -1.13
C GLY A 203 -6.75 13.44 0.40
N VAL A 204 -7.68 14.07 1.10
CA VAL A 204 -7.79 14.03 2.56
C VAL A 204 -8.76 12.91 2.95
N ASP A 205 -8.33 12.02 3.83
CA ASP A 205 -9.21 11.08 4.51
C ASP A 205 -9.84 11.82 5.72
N PRO A 206 -11.17 11.95 5.81
CA PRO A 206 -11.86 12.63 6.92
C PRO A 206 -11.58 11.99 8.28
N PHE A 207 -11.24 10.70 8.28
CA PHE A 207 -11.19 9.86 9.47
C PHE A 207 -9.81 9.32 9.77
N ALA A 208 -8.81 9.57 8.91
CA ALA A 208 -7.43 9.32 9.27
C ALA A 208 -7.08 10.18 10.51
N GLU A 209 -6.74 9.53 11.61
CA GLU A 209 -6.02 10.22 12.68
C GLU A 209 -4.74 10.80 12.06
N LYS A 210 -4.39 12.04 12.40
CA LYS A 210 -3.12 12.63 11.96
C LYS A 210 -2.00 11.70 12.39
N THR A 211 -1.48 10.93 11.44
CA THR A 211 -0.31 10.11 11.71
C THR A 211 0.89 11.04 11.90
N PRO A 212 1.95 10.66 12.63
CA PRO A 212 3.17 11.46 12.71
C PRO A 212 3.71 11.86 11.32
N ASN A 213 3.48 11.01 10.31
CA ASN A 213 3.85 11.22 8.91
C ASN A 213 2.95 12.24 8.16
N ASP A 214 1.76 12.58 8.66
CA ASP A 214 0.93 13.67 8.10
C ASP A 214 1.48 15.06 8.38
N GLN A 215 2.51 15.17 9.23
CA GLN A 215 3.25 16.42 9.45
C GLN A 215 4.28 16.71 8.36
N VAL A 216 4.61 15.74 7.50
CA VAL A 216 5.56 15.94 6.40
C VAL A 216 4.86 16.71 5.27
N PRO A 217 5.25 17.98 5.00
CA PRO A 217 4.61 18.76 3.95
C PRO A 217 4.97 18.23 2.56
N GLU A 218 4.03 18.39 1.64
CA GLU A 218 4.26 18.16 0.22
C GLU A 218 4.85 19.43 -0.41
N PRO A 219 5.94 19.32 -1.20
CA PRO A 219 6.43 20.44 -1.99
C PRO A 219 5.40 20.90 -3.01
N ASP A 220 5.41 22.20 -3.35
CA ASP A 220 4.49 22.75 -4.34
C ASP A 220 4.59 22.03 -5.69
N TRP A 221 5.81 21.70 -6.12
CA TRP A 221 6.01 20.97 -7.38
C TRP A 221 5.32 19.61 -7.38
N PHE A 222 5.23 18.93 -6.23
CA PHE A 222 4.61 17.60 -6.10
C PHE A 222 3.11 17.68 -6.39
N ARG A 223 2.44 18.64 -5.75
CA ARG A 223 1.00 18.91 -5.94
C ARG A 223 0.67 19.25 -7.39
N HIS A 224 1.42 20.17 -7.97
CA HIS A 224 1.22 20.60 -9.35
C HIS A 224 1.49 19.49 -10.36
N LEU A 225 2.54 18.69 -10.13
CA LEU A 225 2.94 17.60 -11.01
C LEU A 225 1.87 16.52 -11.11
N PHE A 226 1.24 16.15 -9.99
CA PHE A 226 0.29 15.04 -9.92
C PHE A 226 -1.18 15.47 -9.88
N ALA A 227 -1.48 16.76 -10.10
CA ALA A 227 -2.85 17.30 -10.08
C ALA A 227 -3.82 16.59 -11.06
N HIS A 228 -3.31 16.04 -12.17
CA HIS A 228 -4.10 15.31 -13.18
C HIS A 228 -4.46 13.88 -12.77
N THR A 229 -3.87 13.35 -11.70
CA THR A 229 -4.08 11.96 -11.29
C THR A 229 -5.45 11.76 -10.65
N THR A 230 -5.95 10.53 -10.67
CA THR A 230 -7.13 10.14 -9.88
C THR A 230 -6.82 10.32 -8.39
N GLN A 231 -7.85 10.38 -7.54
CA GLN A 231 -7.65 10.64 -6.13
C GLN A 231 -6.91 9.51 -5.42
N ALA A 232 -7.28 8.26 -5.70
CA ALA A 232 -6.56 7.10 -5.18
C ALA A 232 -5.08 7.08 -5.60
N GLN A 233 -4.78 7.44 -6.86
CA GLN A 233 -3.40 7.55 -7.33
C GLN A 233 -2.63 8.64 -6.59
N TYR A 234 -3.23 9.83 -6.42
CA TYR A 234 -2.61 10.93 -5.70
C TYR A 234 -2.30 10.55 -4.25
N GLN A 235 -3.23 9.88 -3.57
CA GLN A 235 -3.01 9.45 -2.20
C GLN A 235 -1.94 8.38 -2.07
N HIS A 236 -1.87 7.43 -3.01
CA HIS A 236 -0.78 6.46 -3.03
C HIS A 236 0.57 7.17 -3.17
N LEU A 237 0.67 8.15 -4.08
CA LEU A 237 1.88 8.96 -4.26
C LEU A 237 2.22 9.76 -2.98
N ARG A 238 1.23 10.39 -2.35
CA ARG A 238 1.40 11.12 -1.09
C ARG A 238 1.87 10.21 0.05
N HIS A 239 1.28 9.03 0.19
CA HIS A 239 1.68 8.06 1.21
C HIS A 239 3.13 7.60 0.99
N VAL A 240 3.52 7.35 -0.26
CA VAL A 240 4.92 7.08 -0.61
C VAL A 240 5.81 8.27 -0.25
N TRP A 241 5.40 9.50 -0.59
CA TRP A 241 6.16 10.70 -0.23
C TRP A 241 6.37 10.85 1.28
N GLN A 242 5.34 10.60 2.09
CA GLN A 242 5.37 10.73 3.54
C GLN A 242 6.17 9.60 4.22
N ARG A 243 6.12 8.37 3.69
CA ARG A 243 6.80 7.21 4.30
C ARG A 243 8.29 7.12 3.98
N GLU A 244 8.75 7.69 2.87
CA GLU A 244 10.09 7.42 2.33
C GLU A 244 11.07 8.58 2.57
N PRO A 245 11.85 8.59 3.67
CA PRO A 245 12.79 9.67 3.97
C PRO A 245 13.92 9.78 2.92
N VAL A 246 14.39 8.66 2.38
CA VAL A 246 15.43 8.65 1.34
C VAL A 246 14.91 9.29 0.05
N LEU A 247 13.66 9.04 -0.33
CA LEU A 247 13.04 9.70 -1.49
C LEU A 247 13.06 11.24 -1.34
N ARG A 248 12.73 11.73 -0.14
CA ARG A 248 12.73 13.18 0.15
C ARG A 248 14.13 13.75 0.12
N ALA A 249 15.11 13.09 0.76
CA ALA A 249 16.50 13.50 0.72
C ALA A 249 17.05 13.57 -0.73
N LEU A 250 16.71 12.58 -1.58
CA LEU A 250 17.08 12.61 -2.99
C LEU A 250 16.37 13.72 -3.78
N ALA A 251 15.13 14.05 -3.41
CA ALA A 251 14.41 15.17 -4.00
C ALA A 251 15.06 16.52 -3.61
N ASP A 252 15.48 16.68 -2.36
CA ASP A 252 16.23 17.86 -1.89
C ASP A 252 17.57 17.98 -2.65
N ARG A 253 18.30 16.87 -2.82
CA ARG A 253 19.53 16.82 -3.64
C ARG A 253 19.27 17.15 -5.11
N LEU A 254 18.10 16.77 -5.64
CA LEU A 254 17.69 17.14 -6.99
C LEU A 254 17.31 18.63 -7.08
N ASP A 255 16.69 19.19 -6.05
CA ASP A 255 16.37 20.62 -5.93
C ASP A 255 17.64 21.48 -5.89
N GLU A 256 18.67 21.07 -5.14
CA GLU A 256 20.00 21.72 -5.12
C GLU A 256 20.63 21.80 -6.52
N GLN A 257 20.36 20.81 -7.37
CA GLN A 257 20.86 20.74 -8.75
C GLN A 257 19.95 21.45 -9.76
N ASN A 258 18.75 21.87 -9.34
CA ASN A 258 17.74 22.42 -10.23
C ASN A 258 18.05 23.89 -10.58
N PRO A 259 18.33 24.21 -11.86
CA PRO A 259 18.66 25.56 -12.30
C PRO A 259 17.55 26.59 -12.08
N THR A 260 16.30 26.17 -11.84
CA THR A 260 15.19 27.10 -11.57
C THR A 260 15.02 27.43 -10.09
N LEU A 261 15.69 26.70 -9.20
CA LEU A 261 15.59 26.86 -7.74
C LEU A 261 16.90 27.36 -7.13
N GLY A 262 18.04 26.98 -7.69
CA GLY A 262 19.37 27.38 -7.22
C GLY A 262 20.02 28.47 -8.07
N ALA A 263 20.90 29.26 -7.44
CA ALA A 263 21.84 30.13 -8.15
C ALA A 263 23.10 29.35 -8.56
N VAL A 264 23.72 29.71 -9.67
CA VAL A 264 25.00 29.14 -10.09
C VAL A 264 26.12 29.81 -9.29
N TYR A 265 26.78 29.05 -8.41
CA TYR A 265 27.80 29.60 -7.50
C TYR A 265 29.24 29.44 -8.00
N GLU A 266 29.49 28.56 -8.96
CA GLU A 266 30.82 28.30 -9.51
C GLU A 266 30.81 27.83 -10.96
N CYS A 267 31.93 28.03 -11.65
CA CYS A 267 32.11 27.52 -13.00
C CYS A 267 32.36 26.01 -12.98
N PRO A 268 31.56 25.19 -13.70
CA PRO A 268 31.69 23.73 -13.68
C PRO A 268 32.98 23.21 -14.35
N ARG A 269 33.76 24.08 -15.00
CA ARG A 269 35.02 23.72 -15.67
C ARG A 269 36.26 23.97 -14.82
N CYS A 270 36.25 25.01 -14.00
CA CYS A 270 37.43 25.46 -13.27
C CYS A 270 37.18 25.74 -11.77
N GLY A 271 35.95 25.52 -11.27
CA GLY A 271 35.58 25.73 -9.87
C GLY A 271 35.59 27.20 -9.42
N ASN A 272 35.78 28.15 -10.34
CA ASN A 272 35.86 29.56 -9.96
C ASN A 272 34.47 30.13 -9.66
N ARG A 273 34.35 30.83 -8.51
CA ARG A 273 33.10 31.46 -8.04
C ARG A 273 32.79 32.82 -8.67
N GLN A 274 33.75 33.42 -9.39
CA GLN A 274 33.56 34.67 -10.13
C GLN A 274 32.83 34.41 -11.46
N VAL A 275 31.54 34.14 -11.35
CA VAL A 275 30.64 33.89 -12.47
C VAL A 275 29.69 35.07 -12.63
N THR A 276 29.52 35.56 -13.86
CA THR A 276 28.56 36.63 -14.17
C THR A 276 27.46 36.12 -15.09
N THR A 277 26.22 36.54 -14.86
CA THR A 277 25.10 36.27 -15.77
C THR A 277 25.34 36.94 -17.13
N SER A 278 25.24 36.17 -18.20
CA SER A 278 25.32 36.59 -19.59
C SER A 278 23.91 36.66 -20.21
N HIS A 279 23.80 36.92 -21.51
CA HIS A 279 22.54 36.90 -22.24
C HIS A 279 21.90 35.50 -22.27
N ARG A 280 20.56 35.44 -22.17
CA ARG A 280 19.72 34.23 -22.35
C ARG A 280 20.03 33.05 -21.42
N ASP A 281 19.96 33.27 -20.10
CA ASP A 281 20.12 32.21 -19.08
C ASP A 281 21.48 31.49 -19.09
N GLU A 282 22.49 32.07 -19.74
CA GLU A 282 23.86 31.60 -19.75
C GLU A 282 24.71 32.36 -18.72
N TYR A 283 25.73 31.68 -18.21
CA TYR A 283 26.68 32.18 -17.25
C TYR A 283 28.05 32.26 -17.92
N TYR A 284 28.81 33.31 -17.61
CA TYR A 284 30.17 33.51 -18.12
C TYR A 284 31.17 33.44 -16.96
N CYS A 285 32.19 32.61 -17.11
CA CYS A 285 33.31 32.55 -16.17
C CYS A 285 34.48 33.38 -16.70
N ARG A 286 34.87 34.41 -15.96
CA ARG A 286 36.00 35.29 -16.30
C ARG A 286 37.36 34.58 -16.27
N PHE A 287 37.49 33.53 -15.47
CA PHE A 287 38.78 32.85 -15.27
C PHE A 287 39.14 31.90 -16.40
N CYS A 288 38.17 31.13 -16.91
CA CYS A 288 38.40 30.21 -18.02
C CYS A 288 37.92 30.77 -19.37
N ASP A 289 37.36 31.98 -19.38
CA ASP A 289 36.82 32.67 -20.57
C ASP A 289 35.83 31.80 -21.36
N LYS A 290 34.86 31.20 -20.64
CA LYS A 290 33.84 30.33 -21.23
C LYS A 290 32.45 30.68 -20.73
N THR A 291 31.47 30.58 -21.63
CA THR A 291 30.06 30.55 -21.27
C THR A 291 29.59 29.12 -20.97
N PHE A 292 28.59 29.00 -20.12
CA PHE A 292 27.97 27.72 -19.77
C PHE A 292 26.52 27.94 -19.30
N ALA A 293 25.67 26.94 -19.50
CA ALA A 293 24.30 26.96 -18.96
C ALA A 293 24.30 26.58 -17.48
N ALA A 294 23.35 27.10 -16.71
CA ALA A 294 23.20 26.76 -15.29
C ALA A 294 23.03 25.26 -15.00
N SER A 295 22.57 24.48 -15.99
CA SER A 295 22.39 23.04 -15.87
C SER A 295 23.66 22.23 -16.12
N VAL A 296 24.76 22.86 -16.54
CA VAL A 296 26.04 22.16 -16.82
C VAL A 296 26.59 21.56 -15.54
N GLY A 297 26.93 20.27 -15.58
CA GLY A 297 27.39 19.52 -14.41
C GLY A 297 26.27 18.99 -13.51
N SER A 298 25.01 19.24 -13.86
CA SER A 298 23.86 18.75 -13.10
C SER A 298 23.04 17.71 -13.86
N LEU A 299 22.15 17.02 -13.14
CA LEU A 299 21.18 16.12 -13.73
C LEU A 299 20.21 16.79 -14.70
N PHE A 300 20.22 18.13 -14.84
CA PHE A 300 19.37 18.87 -15.78
C PHE A 300 20.09 19.21 -17.11
N TYR A 301 21.37 18.90 -17.26
CA TYR A 301 22.17 19.24 -18.43
C TYR A 301 21.58 18.75 -19.78
N ASN A 302 21.43 19.61 -20.78
CA ASN A 302 20.77 19.28 -22.06
C ASN A 302 19.29 18.84 -21.94
N LEU A 303 18.60 19.16 -20.83
CA LEU A 303 17.14 19.09 -20.78
C LEU A 303 16.55 20.47 -21.05
N GLN A 304 15.43 20.49 -21.78
CA GLN A 304 14.60 21.70 -21.85
C GLN A 304 13.87 21.88 -20.53
N ARG A 305 13.77 23.12 -20.04
CA ARG A 305 13.10 23.49 -18.78
C ARG A 305 11.72 22.84 -18.61
N ARG A 306 10.92 22.82 -19.69
CA ARG A 306 9.58 22.18 -19.70
C ARG A 306 9.58 20.68 -19.39
N TYR A 307 10.73 20.02 -19.36
CA TYR A 307 10.87 18.59 -19.06
C TYR A 307 11.54 18.30 -17.72
N TYR A 308 11.92 19.32 -16.95
CA TYR A 308 12.56 19.14 -15.64
C TYR A 308 11.69 18.31 -14.69
N TYR A 309 10.37 18.54 -14.73
CA TYR A 309 9.38 17.80 -13.95
C TYR A 309 9.48 16.28 -14.14
N ARG A 310 9.99 15.80 -15.29
CA ARG A 310 10.09 14.36 -15.58
C ARG A 310 11.12 13.65 -14.72
N LEU A 311 12.16 14.36 -14.24
CA LEU A 311 13.11 13.83 -13.27
C LEU A 311 12.40 13.58 -11.93
N TYR A 312 11.69 14.58 -11.41
CA TYR A 312 10.88 14.46 -10.19
C TYR A 312 9.80 13.38 -10.31
N ALA A 313 9.07 13.35 -11.42
CA ALA A 313 8.06 12.33 -11.68
C ALA A 313 8.68 10.93 -11.64
N THR A 314 9.79 10.73 -12.35
CA THR A 314 10.49 9.45 -12.38
C THR A 314 11.02 9.07 -10.99
N LEU A 315 11.58 10.02 -10.25
CA LEU A 315 12.10 9.81 -8.90
C LEU A 315 11.01 9.26 -7.97
N VAL A 316 9.85 9.94 -7.88
CA VAL A 316 8.72 9.46 -7.06
C VAL A 316 8.20 8.11 -7.54
N LEU A 317 8.10 7.92 -8.86
CA LEU A 317 7.55 6.70 -9.44
C LEU A 317 8.46 5.46 -9.29
N LEU A 318 9.72 5.61 -8.87
CA LEU A 318 10.58 4.46 -8.57
C LEU A 318 10.23 3.81 -7.22
N TRP A 319 9.57 4.54 -6.31
CA TRP A 319 9.14 4.05 -5.00
C TRP A 319 7.69 3.52 -4.97
N VAL A 320 6.93 3.71 -6.05
CA VAL A 320 5.59 3.12 -6.19
C VAL A 320 5.67 1.66 -6.65
N GLN A 321 4.60 0.91 -6.39
CA GLN A 321 4.50 -0.51 -6.73
C GLN A 321 3.77 -0.77 -8.05
N TRP A 322 3.48 0.29 -8.79
CA TRP A 322 2.81 0.16 -10.07
C TRP A 322 3.71 -0.51 -11.10
N ARG A 323 3.09 -1.26 -12.00
CA ARG A 323 3.80 -1.76 -13.19
C ARG A 323 4.36 -0.56 -13.97
N PRO A 324 5.51 -0.70 -14.65
CA PRO A 324 6.15 0.41 -15.35
C PRO A 324 5.22 1.15 -16.33
N THR A 325 4.31 0.46 -17.01
CA THR A 325 3.38 1.07 -17.96
C THR A 325 2.36 2.01 -17.28
N PRO A 326 1.56 1.56 -16.27
CA PRO A 326 0.75 2.46 -15.44
C PRO A 326 1.53 3.61 -14.81
N ALA A 327 2.71 3.32 -14.23
CA ALA A 327 3.55 4.34 -13.60
C ALA A 327 3.94 5.45 -14.61
N SER A 328 4.34 5.05 -15.81
CA SER A 328 4.72 5.96 -16.88
C SER A 328 3.55 6.86 -17.30
N ALA A 329 2.34 6.31 -17.43
CA ALA A 329 1.14 7.10 -17.72
C ALA A 329 0.86 8.14 -16.62
N ILE A 330 0.97 7.74 -15.35
CA ILE A 330 0.73 8.61 -14.19
C ILE A 330 1.78 9.75 -14.12
N GLY A 331 3.03 9.48 -14.47
CA GLY A 331 4.08 10.52 -14.58
C GLY A 331 4.03 11.38 -15.85
N LYS A 332 3.02 11.22 -16.72
CA LYS A 332 2.96 11.81 -18.07
C LYS A 332 4.18 11.46 -18.94
N LEU A 333 4.82 10.33 -18.65
CA LEU A 333 5.92 9.73 -19.40
C LEU A 333 5.28 8.80 -20.43
N ARG A 334 4.89 9.33 -21.59
CA ARG A 334 4.06 8.64 -22.61
C ARG A 334 4.58 7.28 -23.10
N LYS A 335 5.81 6.90 -22.76
CA LYS A 335 6.49 5.68 -23.20
C LYS A 335 7.45 5.17 -22.12
N ILE A 336 7.61 3.85 -22.02
CA ILE A 336 8.50 3.22 -21.04
C ILE A 336 9.98 3.55 -21.30
N GLU A 337 10.37 3.77 -22.56
CA GLU A 337 11.72 4.20 -22.92
C GLU A 337 12.05 5.57 -22.33
N VAL A 338 11.04 6.46 -22.23
CA VAL A 338 11.19 7.77 -21.60
C VAL A 338 11.40 7.61 -20.10
N PHE A 339 10.61 6.77 -19.44
CA PHE A 339 10.82 6.43 -18.03
C PHE A 339 12.24 5.89 -17.78
N ASN A 340 12.68 4.93 -18.60
CA ASN A 340 14.01 4.34 -18.50
C ASN A 340 15.14 5.34 -18.75
N TYR A 341 14.95 6.30 -19.66
CA TYR A 341 15.90 7.38 -19.91
C TYR A 341 16.10 8.23 -18.65
N TYR A 342 15.02 8.70 -18.02
CA TYR A 342 15.12 9.51 -16.80
C TYR A 342 15.61 8.69 -15.60
N ARG A 343 15.24 7.40 -15.50
CA ARG A 343 15.76 6.51 -14.47
C ARG A 343 17.28 6.38 -14.53
N LYS A 344 17.84 6.11 -15.72
CA LYS A 344 19.30 6.05 -15.92
C LYS A 344 19.97 7.37 -15.57
N ARG A 345 19.29 8.48 -15.87
CA ARG A 345 19.80 9.82 -15.59
C ARG A 345 19.82 10.15 -14.09
N LEU A 346 18.93 9.57 -13.29
CA LEU A 346 18.94 9.68 -11.83
C LEU A 346 20.00 8.78 -11.17
N GLN A 347 20.66 7.88 -11.91
CA GLN A 347 21.62 6.92 -11.34
C GLN A 347 22.73 7.56 -10.47
N PRO A 348 23.35 8.70 -10.85
CA PRO A 348 24.35 9.34 -10.01
C PRO A 348 23.84 9.70 -8.61
N LEU A 349 22.58 10.14 -8.48
CA LEU A 349 21.98 10.42 -7.18
C LEU A 349 21.80 9.15 -6.33
N PHE A 350 21.53 8.01 -6.95
CA PHE A 350 21.42 6.74 -6.24
C PHE A 350 22.78 6.17 -5.84
N ASP A 351 23.82 6.44 -6.64
CA ASP A 351 25.18 5.99 -6.35
C ASP A 351 25.76 6.74 -5.11
N GLU A 352 25.31 7.97 -4.85
CA GLU A 352 25.65 8.73 -3.62
C GLU A 352 25.19 8.05 -2.33
N LEU A 353 24.20 7.15 -2.38
CA LEU A 353 23.68 6.44 -1.20
C LEU A 353 24.62 5.32 -0.69
N GLY A 354 25.55 4.83 -1.53
CA GLY A 354 26.42 3.71 -1.19
C GLY A 354 25.63 2.47 -0.74
N ASP A 355 25.95 1.95 0.46
CA ASP A 355 25.30 0.78 1.06
C ASP A 355 24.04 1.12 1.88
N GLN A 356 23.64 2.40 1.95
CA GLN A 356 22.45 2.79 2.69
C GLN A 356 21.18 2.20 2.05
N PRO A 357 20.30 1.53 2.82
CA PRO A 357 19.03 1.03 2.30
C PRO A 357 18.16 2.17 1.74
N VAL A 358 17.60 1.97 0.55
CA VAL A 358 16.77 3.00 -0.13
C VAL A 358 15.37 3.18 0.49
N THR A 359 14.96 2.28 1.38
CA THR A 359 13.68 2.32 2.08
C THR A 359 13.80 1.61 3.43
N PRO A 360 13.14 2.12 4.48
CA PRO A 360 12.98 1.38 5.72
C PRO A 360 11.89 0.28 5.63
N TYR A 361 11.10 0.25 4.56
CA TYR A 361 10.01 -0.71 4.36
C TYR A 361 10.20 -1.49 3.06
N PRO A 362 11.07 -2.52 3.07
CA PRO A 362 11.37 -3.27 1.87
C PRO A 362 10.12 -3.89 1.28
N ARG A 363 10.04 -3.88 -0.05
CA ARG A 363 8.94 -4.41 -0.86
C ARG A 363 9.40 -4.58 -2.30
N TYR A 364 8.55 -5.07 -3.18
CA TYR A 364 8.86 -4.98 -4.60
C TYR A 364 8.81 -3.52 -5.08
N MET A 365 9.94 -3.01 -5.55
CA MET A 365 10.07 -1.69 -6.18
C MET A 365 10.65 -1.88 -7.57
N ALA A 366 10.02 -1.30 -8.60
CA ALA A 366 10.51 -1.45 -9.98
C ALA A 366 11.93 -0.86 -10.19
N GLY A 367 12.33 0.07 -9.35
CA GLY A 367 13.63 0.75 -9.42
C GLY A 367 14.77 0.05 -8.68
N PHE A 368 14.48 -0.83 -7.71
CA PHE A 368 15.47 -1.26 -6.71
C PHE A 368 15.38 -2.75 -6.43
N THR A 369 16.54 -3.41 -6.41
CA THR A 369 16.64 -4.79 -5.92
C THR A 369 16.30 -4.84 -4.43
N LEU A 370 15.84 -5.99 -3.94
CA LEU A 370 15.57 -6.16 -2.51
C LEU A 370 16.85 -6.00 -1.68
N GLY A 371 18.01 -6.37 -2.22
CA GLY A 371 19.32 -6.09 -1.63
C GLY A 371 19.58 -4.60 -1.40
N ARG A 372 19.28 -3.74 -2.37
CA ARG A 372 19.38 -2.27 -2.21
C ARG A 372 18.39 -1.69 -1.20
N GLN A 373 17.35 -2.45 -0.87
CA GLN A 373 16.39 -2.11 0.18
C GLN A 373 16.83 -2.66 1.55
N GLY A 374 18.03 -3.21 1.67
CA GLY A 374 18.59 -3.75 2.92
C GLY A 374 18.24 -5.22 3.19
N VAL A 375 17.51 -5.88 2.30
CA VAL A 375 17.13 -7.29 2.48
C VAL A 375 18.32 -8.20 2.21
N HIS A 376 18.56 -9.12 3.12
CA HIS A 376 19.62 -10.11 3.03
C HIS A 376 19.06 -11.53 3.17
N CYS A 377 19.80 -12.50 2.64
CA CYS A 377 19.43 -13.90 2.77
C CYS A 377 19.49 -14.35 4.24
N LEU A 378 18.40 -14.96 4.73
CA LEU A 378 18.31 -15.49 6.10
C LEU A 378 19.33 -16.59 6.42
N ARG A 379 19.85 -17.25 5.38
CA ARG A 379 20.77 -18.38 5.53
C ARG A 379 22.24 -18.01 5.38
N CYS A 380 22.57 -17.15 4.42
CA CYS A 380 23.96 -16.83 4.08
C CYS A 380 24.30 -15.34 4.14
N GLN A 381 23.36 -14.49 4.57
CA GLN A 381 23.53 -13.04 4.72
C GLN A 381 23.86 -12.29 3.41
N SER A 382 23.85 -12.96 2.26
CA SER A 382 24.04 -12.32 0.96
C SER A 382 22.92 -11.32 0.63
N SER A 383 23.29 -10.16 0.13
CA SER A 383 22.38 -9.14 -0.43
C SER A 383 21.94 -9.45 -1.86
N LYS A 384 22.48 -10.51 -2.49
CA LYS A 384 22.06 -10.97 -3.81
C LYS A 384 20.78 -11.78 -3.71
N VAL A 385 19.69 -11.06 -3.52
CA VAL A 385 18.34 -11.61 -3.37
C VAL A 385 17.39 -11.03 -4.42
N ASP A 386 16.58 -11.89 -5.03
CA ASP A 386 15.61 -11.51 -6.05
C ASP A 386 14.20 -11.99 -5.71
N ALA A 387 13.21 -11.23 -6.16
CA ALA A 387 11.80 -11.60 -6.05
C ALA A 387 11.41 -12.64 -7.11
N VAL A 388 10.71 -13.70 -6.70
CA VAL A 388 10.25 -14.82 -7.56
C VAL A 388 8.73 -14.80 -7.69
N GLY A 389 8.21 -14.91 -8.93
CA GLY A 389 6.77 -15.12 -9.17
C GLY A 389 5.91 -13.84 -9.23
N PHE A 390 6.47 -12.75 -9.78
CA PHE A 390 5.88 -11.40 -9.93
C PHE A 390 4.41 -11.34 -10.40
N ILE A 391 3.93 -12.32 -11.16
CA ILE A 391 2.59 -12.29 -11.75
C ILE A 391 1.49 -12.73 -10.76
N VAL A 392 1.85 -13.36 -9.62
CA VAL A 392 0.89 -14.08 -8.75
C VAL A 392 0.97 -13.67 -7.27
N VAL A 393 2.03 -13.00 -6.82
CA VAL A 393 2.35 -12.81 -5.40
C VAL A 393 2.37 -11.32 -5.01
N CYS A 394 1.82 -11.01 -3.83
CA CYS A 394 1.68 -9.68 -3.22
C CYS A 394 2.99 -8.85 -3.29
N PRO A 395 3.00 -7.66 -3.94
CA PRO A 395 4.18 -6.80 -4.04
C PRO A 395 4.81 -6.39 -2.69
N ASP A 396 4.03 -6.35 -1.63
CA ASP A 396 4.50 -6.03 -0.27
C ASP A 396 5.07 -7.24 0.49
N ASN A 397 4.80 -8.45 0.03
CA ASN A 397 5.37 -9.68 0.58
C ASN A 397 5.78 -10.65 -0.54
N PRO A 398 6.76 -10.27 -1.38
CA PRO A 398 7.22 -11.12 -2.45
C PRO A 398 7.94 -12.35 -1.88
N LYS A 399 7.84 -13.47 -2.60
CA LYS A 399 8.73 -14.60 -2.39
C LYS A 399 10.13 -14.21 -2.87
N ILE A 400 11.14 -14.47 -2.05
CA ILE A 400 12.53 -14.10 -2.27
C ILE A 400 13.35 -15.37 -2.49
N ARG A 401 14.29 -15.33 -3.43
CA ARG A 401 15.32 -16.34 -3.63
C ARG A 401 16.70 -15.71 -3.52
N CYS A 402 17.56 -16.30 -2.71
CA CYS A 402 18.97 -15.95 -2.67
C CYS A 402 19.70 -16.54 -3.89
N GLN A 403 20.46 -15.71 -4.60
CA GLN A 403 21.22 -16.14 -5.78
C GLN A 403 22.48 -16.93 -5.40
N ASP A 404 23.06 -16.70 -4.21
CA ASP A 404 24.29 -17.38 -3.81
C ASP A 404 24.03 -18.78 -3.21
N CYS A 405 22.94 -18.98 -2.45
CA CYS A 405 22.67 -20.27 -1.79
C CYS A 405 21.34 -20.93 -2.18
N GLY A 406 20.54 -20.30 -3.05
CA GLY A 406 19.26 -20.82 -3.52
C GLY A 406 18.13 -20.84 -2.47
N TYR A 407 18.40 -20.41 -1.23
CA TYR A 407 17.39 -20.40 -0.16
C TYR A 407 16.23 -19.47 -0.50
N GLU A 408 15.00 -19.94 -0.27
CA GLU A 408 13.78 -19.20 -0.56
C GLU A 408 13.03 -18.87 0.73
N PHE A 409 12.56 -17.62 0.84
CA PHE A 409 11.80 -17.15 2.00
C PHE A 409 10.80 -16.06 1.57
N GLN A 410 9.84 -15.72 2.42
CA GLN A 410 8.95 -14.57 2.21
C GLN A 410 9.56 -13.32 2.82
N LEU A 411 9.34 -12.15 2.23
CA LEU A 411 9.88 -10.90 2.78
C LEU A 411 9.46 -10.64 4.23
N GLN A 412 8.23 -10.99 4.61
CA GLN A 412 7.77 -10.92 6.00
C GLN A 412 8.61 -11.78 6.96
N ALA A 413 9.07 -12.95 6.52
CA ALA A 413 9.93 -13.80 7.36
C ALA A 413 11.29 -13.13 7.64
N TRP A 414 11.72 -12.20 6.78
CA TRP A 414 12.93 -11.41 7.01
C TRP A 414 12.71 -10.25 7.98
N ARG A 415 11.52 -9.64 8.01
CA ARG A 415 11.19 -8.57 8.97
C ARG A 415 11.00 -9.08 10.41
N GLY A 416 10.69 -10.36 10.58
CA GLY A 416 10.50 -10.99 11.89
C GLY A 416 11.80 -11.40 12.61
N ILE A 417 12.95 -10.92 12.14
CA ILE A 417 14.29 -11.13 12.68
C ILE A 417 14.81 -9.78 13.14
#